data_AF-A0A945HJ11-F1
#
_entry.id   AF-A0A945HJ11-F1
#
_cell.length_a   1.000
_cell.length_b   1.000
_cell.length_c   1.000
_cell.angle_alpha   90.00
_cell.angle_beta   90.00
_cell.angle_gamma   90.00
#
_symmetry.space_group_name_H-M   'P 1'
#
loop_
_entity.id
_entity.type
_entity.pdbx_description
1 polymer ?
#
loop_
_entity_poly.entity_id
_entity_poly.type
_entity_poly.pdbx_seq_one_letter_code
_entity_poly.pdbx_strand_id
1 'polypeptide(L)'
;IAMYYQQLTKDERYQIKACLQIGMKQVDIAKLLKRSPATITRKIKRNMSGFLRQYFPKKTPLKDNGVRYVRAKAAADKLNSRPIKCLSYKTPFEVFYSMID
;
A
#
# COMPACT_ATOMS: atom_id res chain seq x y z
N ILE A 1 1.33 -14.96 29.51
CA ILE A 1 0.27 -14.61 28.53
C ILE A 1 0.91 -14.58 27.15
N ALA A 2 0.69 -15.60 26.31
CA ALA A 2 1.23 -15.61 24.96
C ALA A 2 0.53 -14.50 24.14
N MET A 3 1.27 -13.45 23.77
CA MET A 3 0.73 -12.44 22.86
C MET A 3 0.57 -13.08 21.47
N TYR A 4 -0.66 -13.47 21.16
CA TYR A 4 -1.01 -14.02 19.85
C TYR A 4 -0.87 -12.89 18.81
N TYR A 5 0.17 -12.98 17.98
CA TYR A 5 0.43 -11.98 16.95
C TYR A 5 -0.63 -12.08 15.85
N GLN A 6 -1.68 -11.26 15.93
CA GLN A 6 -2.71 -11.22 14.90
C GLN A 6 -2.22 -10.45 13.67
N GLN A 7 -1.81 -11.19 12.64
CA GLN A 7 -1.50 -10.63 11.33
C GLN A 7 -2.74 -9.93 10.75
N LEU A 8 -2.50 -8.95 9.87
CA LEU A 8 -3.59 -8.36 9.09
C LEU A 8 -4.13 -9.41 8.12
N THR A 9 -5.44 -9.59 8.11
CA THR A 9 -6.13 -10.51 7.20
C THR A 9 -5.96 -10.05 5.75
N LYS A 10 -6.36 -10.89 4.79
CA LYS A 10 -6.36 -10.52 3.38
C LYS A 10 -7.28 -9.30 3.15
N ASP A 11 -8.45 -9.30 3.77
CA ASP A 11 -9.47 -8.26 3.61
C ASP A 11 -9.06 -6.94 4.25
N GLU A 12 -8.50 -6.97 5.46
CA GLU A 12 -7.95 -5.76 6.10
C GLU A 12 -6.86 -5.13 5.22
N ARG A 13 -6.04 -5.95 4.56
CA ARG A 13 -5.01 -5.45 3.65
C ARG A 13 -5.62 -4.81 2.40
N TYR A 14 -6.72 -5.33 1.88
CA TYR A 14 -7.47 -4.71 0.77
C TYR A 14 -8.13 -3.41 1.20
N GLN A 15 -8.76 -3.38 2.37
CA GLN A 15 -9.36 -2.17 2.94
C GLN A 15 -8.33 -1.06 3.14
N ILE A 16 -7.14 -1.37 3.68
CA ILE A 16 -6.03 -0.40 3.78
C ILE A 16 -5.67 0.15 2.39
N LYS A 17 -5.60 -0.69 1.36
CA LYS A 17 -5.26 -0.26 0.00
C LYS A 17 -6.33 0.67 -0.59
N ALA A 18 -7.61 0.32 -0.43
CA ALA A 18 -8.74 1.16 -0.85
C ALA A 18 -8.72 2.54 -0.17
N CYS A 19 -8.58 2.55 1.16
CA CYS A 19 -8.57 3.79 1.94
C CYS A 19 -7.40 4.71 1.55
N LEU A 20 -6.24 4.15 1.21
CA LEU A 20 -5.09 4.93 0.74
C LEU A 20 -5.31 5.51 -0.66
N GLN A 21 -6.03 4.82 -1.54
CA GLN A 21 -6.36 5.32 -2.88
C GLN A 21 -7.30 6.53 -2.83
N ILE A 22 -8.24 6.54 -1.88
CA ILE A 22 -9.14 7.68 -1.64
C ILE A 22 -8.49 8.80 -0.78
N GLY A 23 -7.22 8.63 -0.39
CA GLY A 23 -6.47 9.66 0.34
C GLY A 23 -6.76 9.75 1.84
N MET A 24 -7.38 8.73 2.46
CA MET A 24 -7.57 8.71 3.91
C MET A 24 -6.24 8.71 4.66
N LYS A 25 -6.21 9.39 5.81
CA LYS A 25 -5.03 9.41 6.68
C LYS A 25 -4.87 8.05 7.37
N GLN A 26 -3.62 7.61 7.53
CA GLN A 26 -3.30 6.30 8.14
C GLN A 26 -3.85 6.14 9.56
N VAL A 27 -3.99 7.24 10.30
CA VAL A 27 -4.58 7.27 11.65
C VAL A 27 -6.07 6.93 11.60
N ASP A 28 -6.79 7.44 10.61
CA ASP A 28 -8.22 7.19 10.45
C ASP A 28 -8.48 5.76 9.97
N ILE A 29 -7.61 5.24 9.08
CA ILE A 29 -7.60 3.83 8.68
C ILE A 29 -7.40 2.91 9.89
N ALA A 30 -6.47 3.27 10.79
CA ALA A 30 -6.21 2.51 12.00
C ALA A 30 -7.43 2.46 12.92
N LYS A 31 -8.13 3.59 13.10
CA LYS A 31 -9.39 3.66 13.86
C LYS A 31 -10.49 2.81 13.22
N LEU A 32 -10.68 2.92 11.90
CA LEU A 32 -11.69 2.18 11.15
C LEU A 32 -11.51 0.66 11.29
N LEU A 33 -10.27 0.19 11.18
CA LEU A 33 -9.94 -1.24 11.27
C LEU A 33 -9.73 -1.73 12.70
N LYS A 34 -9.89 -0.86 13.71
CA LYS A 34 -9.60 -1.16 15.12
C LYS A 34 -8.19 -1.76 15.32
N ARG A 35 -7.20 -1.25 14.56
CA ARG A 35 -5.80 -1.68 14.64
C ARG A 35 -4.91 -0.54 15.15
N SER A 36 -3.73 -0.89 15.65
CA SER A 36 -2.77 0.13 16.08
C SER A 36 -2.26 0.96 14.86
N PRO A 37 -2.07 2.28 15.00
CA PRO A 37 -1.49 3.11 13.94
C PRO A 37 -0.09 2.65 13.51
N ALA A 38 0.68 2.09 14.45
CA ALA A 38 1.99 1.52 14.17
C ALA A 38 1.91 0.30 13.23
N THR A 39 0.90 -0.56 13.41
CA THR A 39 0.66 -1.71 12.52
C THR A 39 0.39 -1.25 11.09
N ILE A 40 -0.51 -0.28 10.92
CA ILE A 40 -0.85 0.28 9.60
C ILE A 40 0.39 0.93 8.97
N THR A 41 1.11 1.78 9.70
CA THR A 41 2.32 2.46 9.22
C THR A 41 3.39 1.45 8.78
N ARG A 42 3.66 0.42 9.59
CA ARG A 42 4.63 -0.64 9.27
C ARG A 42 4.21 -1.42 8.03
N LYS A 43 2.93 -1.78 7.90
CA LYS A 43 2.42 -2.49 6.72
C LYS A 43 2.60 -1.67 5.44
N ILE A 44 2.27 -0.38 5.49
CA ILE A 44 2.40 0.53 4.34
C ILE A 44 3.89 0.68 3.96
N LYS A 45 4.76 0.96 4.93
CA LYS A 45 6.21 1.09 4.70
C LYS A 45 6.80 -0.17 4.08
N ARG A 46 6.45 -1.36 4.59
CA ARG A 46 6.92 -2.65 4.05
C ARG A 46 6.46 -2.89 2.62
N ASN A 47 5.21 -2.53 2.29
CA ASN A 47 4.68 -2.74 0.94
C ASN A 47 5.34 -1.80 -0.09
N MET A 48 5.71 -0.59 0.34
CA MET A 48 6.26 0.42 -0.55
C MET A 48 7.79 0.33 -0.73
N SER A 49 8.54 -0.11 0.29
CA SER A 49 10.01 0.00 0.31
C SER A 49 10.72 -0.85 -0.74
N GLY A 50 10.22 -2.04 -1.06
CA GLY A 50 10.84 -2.90 -2.08
C GLY A 50 10.66 -2.36 -3.51
N PHE A 51 9.45 -1.89 -3.82
CA PHE A 51 9.13 -1.41 -5.16
C PHE A 51 9.56 0.02 -5.43
N LEU A 52 9.48 0.92 -4.43
CA LEU A 52 9.96 2.30 -4.59
C LEU A 52 11.44 2.34 -4.93
N ARG A 53 12.25 1.39 -4.46
CA ARG A 53 13.69 1.34 -4.79
C ARG A 53 13.99 1.09 -6.28
N GLN A 54 13.03 0.57 -7.04
CA GLN A 54 13.14 0.44 -8.49
C GLN A 54 13.04 1.81 -9.20
N TYR A 55 12.37 2.78 -8.56
CA TYR A 55 12.10 4.10 -9.14
C TYR A 55 12.84 5.24 -8.42
N PHE A 56 13.21 5.03 -7.16
CA PHE A 56 13.86 5.98 -6.28
C PHE A 56 15.03 5.27 -5.57
N PRO A 57 16.24 5.33 -6.15
CA PRO A 57 17.44 4.75 -5.55
C PRO A 57 17.69 5.21 -4.10
N LYS A 58 18.52 4.48 -3.37
CA LYS A 58 18.95 4.92 -2.03
C LYS A 58 19.59 6.31 -2.13
N LYS A 59 19.33 7.16 -1.14
CA LYS A 59 19.82 8.54 -1.04
C LYS A 59 19.18 9.53 -2.03
N THR A 60 18.18 9.15 -2.83
CA THR A 60 17.38 10.13 -3.56
C THR A 60 16.64 11.03 -2.55
N PRO A 61 16.84 12.35 -2.58
CA PRO A 61 16.20 13.25 -1.64
C PRO A 61 14.68 13.14 -1.77
N LEU A 62 14.05 12.90 -0.63
CA LEU A 62 12.62 12.66 -0.51
C LEU A 62 11.82 13.96 -0.27
N LYS A 63 12.47 15.12 -0.15
CA LYS A 63 11.81 16.41 0.05
C LYS A 63 11.87 17.18 -1.27
N ASP A 64 10.73 17.37 -1.94
CA ASP A 64 10.64 18.18 -3.17
C ASP A 64 9.22 18.72 -3.36
N ASN A 65 9.11 19.86 -4.05
CA ASN A 65 8.01 20.82 -4.14
C ASN A 65 6.81 20.34 -5.00
N GLY A 66 6.40 19.08 -4.85
CA GLY A 66 5.25 18.48 -5.56
C GLY A 66 5.62 17.53 -6.71
N VAL A 67 6.78 17.72 -7.35
CA VAL A 67 7.30 16.84 -8.42
C VAL A 67 7.41 15.37 -7.95
N ARG A 68 7.77 15.16 -6.67
CA ARG A 68 7.83 13.82 -6.08
C ARG A 68 6.47 13.14 -6.00
N TYR A 69 5.39 13.87 -5.72
CA TYR A 69 4.05 13.29 -5.65
C TYR A 69 3.65 12.73 -7.02
N VAL A 70 3.87 13.50 -8.09
CA VAL A 70 3.59 13.09 -9.47
C VAL A 70 4.42 11.85 -9.84
N ARG A 71 5.72 11.85 -9.56
CA ARG A 71 6.59 10.69 -9.81
C ARG A 71 6.19 9.46 -8.99
N ALA A 72 5.83 9.64 -7.72
CA ALA A 72 5.42 8.55 -6.84
C ALA A 72 4.07 7.96 -7.28
N LYS A 73 3.13 8.81 -7.72
CA LYS A 73 1.84 8.38 -8.27
C LYS A 73 2.05 7.60 -9.56
N ALA A 74 2.82 8.12 -10.51
CA ALA A 74 3.16 7.42 -11.75
C ALA A 74 3.86 6.08 -11.50
N ALA A 75 4.78 6.01 -10.53
CA ALA A 75 5.42 4.77 -10.13
C ALA A 75 4.40 3.78 -9.52
N ALA A 76 3.47 4.25 -8.69
CA ALA A 76 2.41 3.43 -8.12
C ALA A 76 1.45 2.91 -9.20
N ASP A 77 1.07 3.73 -10.17
CA ASP A 77 0.20 3.33 -11.29
C ASP A 77 0.86 2.26 -12.15
N LYS A 78 2.16 2.43 -12.47
CA LYS A 78 2.97 1.40 -13.13
C LYS A 78 3.08 0.12 -12.31
N LEU A 79 3.08 0.20 -10.98
CA LEU A 79 3.13 -1.00 -10.12
C LEU A 79 1.78 -1.71 -10.05
N ASN A 80 0.69 -0.96 -9.95
CA ASN A 80 -0.66 -1.50 -9.85
C ASN A 80 -1.17 -2.07 -11.20
N SER A 81 -0.58 -1.68 -12.32
CA SER A 81 -0.86 -2.18 -13.67
C SER A 81 0.05 -3.33 -14.12
N ARG A 82 0.98 -3.79 -13.28
CA ARG A 82 1.84 -4.93 -13.60
C ARG A 82 1.09 -6.25 -13.35
N PRO A 83 1.01 -7.16 -14.34
CA PRO A 83 0.63 -8.55 -14.13
C PRO A 83 1.51 -9.21 -13.07
N ILE A 84 0.91 -9.88 -12.08
CA ILE A 84 1.68 -10.59 -11.03
C ILE A 84 1.36 -12.09 -11.09
N LYS A 85 2.41 -12.93 -11.10
CA LYS A 85 2.27 -14.40 -11.16
C LYS A 85 1.38 -14.96 -10.04
N CYS A 86 1.47 -14.41 -8.82
CA CYS A 86 0.63 -14.85 -7.69
C CYS A 86 -0.85 -14.44 -7.81
N LEU A 87 -1.20 -13.59 -8.78
CA LEU A 87 -2.56 -13.20 -9.11
C LEU A 87 -3.01 -13.84 -10.43
N SER A 88 -2.42 -14.97 -10.82
CA SER A 88 -2.69 -15.64 -12.11
C SER A 88 -2.50 -14.69 -13.30
N TYR A 89 -1.43 -13.87 -13.24
CA TYR A 89 -1.11 -12.84 -14.23
C TYR A 89 -2.16 -11.73 -14.37
N LYS A 90 -3.09 -11.60 -13.41
CA LYS A 90 -3.90 -10.39 -13.27
C LYS A 90 -3.09 -9.27 -12.62
N THR A 91 -3.45 -8.04 -12.96
CA THR A 91 -2.93 -6.83 -12.34
C THR A 91 -3.59 -6.63 -10.97
N PRO A 92 -2.89 -5.98 -10.02
CA PRO A 92 -3.49 -5.57 -8.75
C PRO A 92 -4.77 -4.75 -8.92
N PHE A 93 -4.88 -3.93 -9.97
CA PHE A 93 -6.11 -3.19 -10.26
C PHE A 93 -7.27 -4.12 -10.60
N GLU A 94 -7.10 -5.05 -11.53
CA GLU A 94 -8.16 -5.98 -11.93
C GLU A 94 -8.70 -6.79 -10.74
N VAL A 95 -7.79 -7.32 -9.91
CA VAL A 95 -8.18 -8.09 -8.71
C VAL A 95 -8.88 -7.22 -7.68
N PHE A 96 -8.45 -5.97 -7.52
CA PHE A 96 -9.08 -5.05 -6.59
C PHE A 96 -10.51 -4.71 -6.99
N TYR A 97 -10.74 -4.38 -8.27
CA TYR A 97 -12.08 -4.05 -8.77
C TYR A 97 -13.00 -5.28 -8.75
N SER A 98 -12.49 -6.48 -9.08
CA SER A 98 -13.28 -7.72 -8.99
C SER A 98 -13.64 -8.17 -7.57
N MET A 99 -13.19 -7.48 -6.52
CA MET A 99 -13.54 -7.76 -5.11
C MET A 99 -14.56 -6.76 -4.55
N ILE A 100 -14.84 -5.70 -5.30
CA ILE A 100 -15.75 -4.62 -4.91
C ILE A 100 -17.10 -4.76 -5.62
N ASP A 101 -17.13 -5.43 -6.77
CA ASP A 101 -18.33 -5.96 -7.43
C ASP A 101 -18.81 -7.26 -6.77
#